data_AF-A0A7C3NWS2-F1
#
_entry.id   AF-A0A7C3NWS2-F1
#
_cell.length_a   1.000
_cell.length_b   1.000
_cell.length_c   1.000
_cell.angle_alpha   90.00
_cell.angle_beta   90.00
_cell.angle_gamma   90.00
#
_symmetry.space_group_name_H-M   'P 1'
#
loop_
_entity.id
_entity.type
_entity.pdbx_description
1 polymer ?
#
loop_
_entity_poly.entity_id
_entity_poly.type
_entity_poly.pdbx_seq_one_letter_code
_entity_poly.pdbx_strand_id
1 'polypeptide(L)'
;MVRFSPHPNLAHLIRWFEQEDEAFETARAEDKPVMLFLSAFWCRYCQRMDEGAFSDRENGALLNAYFVALRVENAARPDIDARYNLNGWPTIAFFSPEAELLAAANYLGTDDFKECLLDVYLSHRNKAAKSRPSVSAARHRPLRSLGAGSAESVLAEISRAIMALADPVHGGYGSGQKFIQADANDFLLSRYETTRESSLLDHVCLTLDRMREGAIHDHEKGGYFRTASG
;
A
#
# COMPACT_ATOMS: atom_id res chain seq x y z
N MET A 1 17.93 10.53 -22.70
CA MET A 1 18.54 9.19 -22.65
C MET A 1 17.42 8.19 -22.86
N VAL A 2 17.39 7.48 -24.00
CA VAL A 2 16.37 6.47 -24.27
C VAL A 2 16.64 5.29 -23.34
N ARG A 3 15.73 5.01 -22.41
CA ARG A 3 15.79 3.81 -21.56
C ARG A 3 15.27 2.64 -22.39
N PHE A 4 16.16 1.73 -22.74
CA PHE A 4 15.77 0.39 -23.19
C PHE A 4 15.69 -0.49 -21.94
N SER A 5 14.53 -1.08 -21.66
CA SER A 5 14.48 -2.18 -20.69
C SER A 5 15.34 -3.31 -21.28
N PRO A 6 16.33 -3.84 -20.53
CA PRO A 6 17.17 -4.94 -21.02
C PRO A 6 16.38 -6.25 -21.21
N HIS A 7 15.18 -6.35 -20.62
CA HIS A 7 14.28 -7.49 -20.76
C HIS A 7 13.00 -7.09 -21.52
N PRO A 8 12.53 -7.95 -22.44
CA PRO A 8 11.24 -7.72 -23.10
C PRO A 8 10.13 -7.69 -22.04
N ASN A 9 9.20 -6.74 -22.17
CA ASN A 9 8.05 -6.70 -21.28
C ASN A 9 7.11 -7.87 -21.60
N LEU A 10 7.00 -8.80 -20.67
CA LEU A 10 6.18 -10.01 -20.75
C LEU A 10 4.95 -9.96 -19.82
N ALA A 11 4.66 -8.82 -19.19
CA ALA A 11 3.54 -8.69 -18.25
C ALA A 11 2.18 -9.03 -18.89
N HIS A 12 2.04 -8.83 -20.20
CA HIS A 12 0.84 -9.19 -20.97
C HIS A 12 0.58 -10.70 -21.06
N LEU A 13 1.55 -11.56 -20.68
CA LEU A 13 1.39 -13.01 -20.65
C LEU A 13 0.72 -13.51 -19.35
N ILE A 14 0.55 -12.65 -18.36
CA ILE A 14 -0.25 -12.95 -17.17
C ILE A 14 -1.73 -12.85 -17.56
N ARG A 15 -2.55 -13.77 -17.06
CA ARG A 15 -4.00 -13.80 -17.28
C ARG A 15 -4.68 -12.78 -16.38
N TRP A 16 -4.70 -11.54 -16.84
CA TRP A 16 -5.31 -10.42 -16.14
C TRP A 16 -6.83 -10.41 -16.29
N PHE A 17 -7.52 -10.24 -15.17
CA PHE A 17 -8.87 -9.75 -15.11
C PHE A 17 -8.85 -8.24 -14.97
N GLU A 18 -9.85 -7.58 -15.56
CA GLU A 18 -10.07 -6.14 -15.44
C GLU A 18 -11.33 -5.81 -14.62
N GLN A 19 -12.26 -6.77 -14.52
CA GLN A 19 -13.48 -6.66 -13.73
C GLN A 19 -13.33 -7.39 -12.39
N GLU A 20 -13.64 -6.67 -11.32
CA GLU A 20 -13.53 -7.16 -9.94
C GLU A 20 -14.47 -8.35 -9.70
N ASP A 21 -15.73 -8.24 -10.13
CA ASP A 21 -16.74 -9.28 -9.91
C ASP A 21 -16.34 -10.60 -10.60
N GLU A 22 -15.92 -10.55 -11.86
CA GLU A 22 -15.48 -11.73 -12.62
C GLU A 22 -14.24 -12.38 -12.00
N ALA A 23 -13.29 -11.57 -11.51
CA ALA A 23 -12.09 -12.06 -10.84
C ALA A 23 -12.46 -12.84 -9.56
N PHE A 24 -13.33 -12.27 -8.72
CA PHE A 24 -13.74 -12.92 -7.48
C PHE A 24 -14.67 -14.13 -7.70
N GLU A 25 -15.50 -14.12 -8.74
CA GLU A 25 -16.27 -15.30 -9.16
C GLU A 25 -15.36 -16.44 -9.60
N THR A 26 -14.37 -16.14 -10.45
CA THR A 26 -13.36 -17.12 -10.89
C THR A 26 -12.55 -17.65 -9.71
N ALA A 27 -12.14 -16.77 -8.80
CA ALA A 27 -11.39 -17.14 -7.60
C ALA A 27 -12.15 -18.13 -6.72
N ARG A 28 -13.46 -17.95 -6.55
CA ARG A 28 -14.34 -18.88 -5.84
C ARG A 28 -14.51 -20.20 -6.58
N ALA A 29 -14.64 -20.17 -7.90
CA ALA A 29 -14.78 -21.38 -8.71
C ALA A 29 -13.50 -22.24 -8.72
N GLU A 30 -12.33 -21.59 -8.72
CA GLU A 30 -11.03 -22.26 -8.80
C GLU A 30 -10.35 -22.50 -7.44
N ASP A 31 -10.93 -22.00 -6.35
CA ASP A 31 -10.33 -21.99 -5.00
C ASP A 31 -8.90 -21.40 -5.00
N LYS A 32 -8.79 -20.18 -5.57
CA LYS A 32 -7.53 -19.47 -5.71
C LYS A 32 -7.61 -18.06 -5.11
N PRO A 33 -6.54 -17.60 -4.43
CA PRO A 33 -6.46 -16.22 -3.98
C PRO A 33 -6.44 -15.23 -5.15
N VAL A 34 -7.03 -14.06 -4.94
CA VAL A 34 -6.99 -12.93 -5.87
C VAL A 34 -5.77 -12.07 -5.56
N MET A 35 -4.97 -11.74 -6.56
CA MET A 35 -3.98 -10.67 -6.48
C MET A 35 -4.53 -9.44 -7.21
N LEU A 36 -4.82 -8.37 -6.47
CA LEU A 36 -5.11 -7.05 -7.01
C LEU A 36 -3.80 -6.27 -7.23
N PHE A 37 -3.57 -5.82 -8.46
CA PHE A 37 -2.56 -4.83 -8.80
C PHE A 37 -3.26 -3.52 -9.21
N LEU A 38 -3.19 -2.55 -8.31
CA LEU A 38 -3.73 -1.22 -8.53
C LEU A 38 -2.63 -0.33 -9.09
N SER A 39 -2.83 0.17 -10.31
CA SER A 39 -1.88 1.01 -11.03
C SER A 39 -2.40 2.41 -11.28
N ALA A 40 -1.47 3.30 -11.63
CA ALA A 40 -1.78 4.54 -12.31
C ALA A 40 -0.94 4.61 -13.59
N PHE A 41 -1.48 5.10 -14.71
CA PHE A 41 -0.76 5.08 -15.99
C PHE A 41 0.57 5.87 -15.97
N TRP A 42 0.67 6.90 -15.13
CA TRP A 42 1.85 7.76 -14.94
C TRP A 42 2.81 7.24 -13.85
N CYS A 43 2.48 6.13 -13.17
CA CYS A 43 3.25 5.59 -12.06
C CYS A 43 4.53 4.90 -12.53
N ARG A 44 5.68 5.52 -12.26
CA ARG A 44 7.01 4.97 -12.60
C ARG A 44 7.30 3.61 -11.95
N TYR A 45 6.85 3.37 -10.72
CA TYR A 45 7.08 2.09 -10.04
C TYR A 45 6.17 0.98 -10.57
N CYS A 46 5.00 1.32 -11.11
CA CYS A 46 4.10 0.39 -11.76
C CYS A 46 4.72 -0.10 -13.07
N GLN A 47 5.29 0.81 -13.86
CA GLN A 47 6.06 0.47 -15.06
C GLN A 47 7.28 -0.42 -14.72
N ARG A 48 7.97 -0.14 -13.61
CA ARG A 48 9.09 -0.99 -13.15
C ARG A 48 8.63 -2.40 -12.74
N MET A 49 7.46 -2.52 -12.10
CA MET A 49 6.85 -3.83 -11.82
C MET A 49 6.54 -4.57 -13.12
N ASP A 50 5.97 -3.88 -14.11
CA ASP A 50 5.68 -4.46 -15.44
C ASP A 50 6.94 -4.97 -16.13
N GLU A 51 8.00 -4.15 -16.18
CA GLU A 51 9.29 -4.49 -16.81
C GLU A 51 10.11 -5.53 -16.02
N GLY A 52 9.87 -5.64 -14.72
CA GLY A 52 10.60 -6.50 -13.79
C GLY A 52 9.77 -7.70 -13.33
N ALA A 53 9.13 -7.56 -12.17
CA ALA A 53 8.46 -8.65 -11.47
C ALA A 53 7.40 -9.38 -12.33
N PHE A 54 6.62 -8.67 -13.14
CA PHE A 54 5.60 -9.26 -14.02
C PHE A 54 6.15 -9.76 -15.36
N SER A 55 7.36 -9.35 -15.74
CA SER A 55 8.06 -9.87 -16.92
C SER A 55 8.96 -11.06 -16.60
N ASP A 56 9.14 -11.38 -15.32
CA ASP A 56 9.83 -12.58 -14.88
C ASP A 56 8.99 -13.84 -15.16
N ARG A 57 9.62 -14.86 -15.75
CA ARG A 57 8.93 -16.07 -16.21
C ARG A 57 8.42 -16.92 -15.06
N GLU A 58 9.13 -16.96 -13.94
CA GLU A 58 8.73 -17.75 -12.77
C GLU A 58 7.55 -17.08 -12.07
N ASN A 59 7.62 -15.77 -11.85
CA ASN A 59 6.51 -15.00 -11.29
C ASN A 59 5.25 -15.09 -12.16
N GLY A 60 5.39 -14.92 -13.48
CA GLY A 60 4.26 -15.06 -14.41
C GLY A 60 3.65 -16.47 -14.40
N ALA A 61 4.48 -17.52 -14.30
CA ALA A 61 4.00 -18.89 -14.16
C ALA A 61 3.27 -19.13 -12.83
N LEU A 62 3.80 -18.61 -11.71
CA LEU A 62 3.17 -18.70 -10.40
C LEU A 62 1.81 -17.99 -10.38
N LEU A 63 1.74 -16.76 -10.88
CA LEU A 63 0.49 -16.01 -10.99
C LEU A 63 -0.54 -16.78 -11.81
N ASN A 64 -0.18 -17.21 -13.01
CA ASN A 64 -1.10 -17.94 -13.88
C ASN A 64 -1.55 -19.28 -13.28
N ALA A 65 -0.69 -19.98 -12.55
CA ALA A 65 -1.03 -21.28 -11.98
C ALA A 65 -1.89 -21.17 -10.71
N TYR A 66 -1.55 -20.23 -9.81
CA TYR A 66 -2.02 -20.26 -8.42
C TYR A 66 -2.87 -19.07 -7.98
N PHE A 67 -2.98 -18.03 -8.81
CA PHE A 67 -3.70 -16.81 -8.46
C PHE A 67 -4.71 -16.45 -9.55
N VAL A 68 -5.73 -15.69 -9.15
CA VAL A 68 -6.51 -14.88 -10.07
C VAL A 68 -5.93 -13.47 -10.04
N ALA A 69 -5.29 -13.05 -11.13
CA ALA A 69 -4.62 -11.76 -11.21
C ALA A 69 -5.61 -10.69 -11.71
N LEU A 70 -5.94 -9.72 -10.86
CA LEU A 70 -6.81 -8.59 -11.16
C LEU A 70 -5.96 -7.32 -11.30
N ARG A 71 -6.07 -6.62 -12.43
CA ARG A 71 -5.40 -5.34 -12.66
C ARG A 71 -6.41 -4.23 -12.78
N VAL A 72 -6.21 -3.16 -12.01
CA VAL A 72 -7.13 -2.01 -11.97
C VAL A 72 -6.36 -0.71 -12.13
N GLU A 73 -6.84 0.15 -13.01
CA GLU A 73 -6.34 1.51 -13.20
C GLU A 73 -7.11 2.50 -12.32
N ASN A 74 -6.39 3.29 -11.51
CA ASN A 74 -7.00 4.18 -10.52
C ASN A 74 -7.96 5.21 -11.13
N ALA A 75 -7.62 5.76 -12.31
CA ALA A 75 -8.44 6.76 -12.99
C ALA A 75 -9.76 6.17 -13.51
N ALA A 76 -9.78 4.86 -13.81
CA ALA A 76 -10.98 4.17 -14.27
C ALA A 76 -11.86 3.67 -13.11
N ARG A 77 -11.26 3.29 -11.98
CA ARG A 77 -11.95 2.79 -10.78
C ARG A 77 -11.48 3.51 -9.51
N PRO A 78 -11.82 4.80 -9.35
CA PRO A 78 -11.45 5.57 -8.16
C PRO A 78 -12.08 5.01 -6.87
N ASP A 79 -13.17 4.25 -6.99
CA ASP A 79 -13.84 3.55 -5.91
C ASP A 79 -13.00 2.38 -5.36
N ILE A 80 -12.36 1.59 -6.23
CA ILE A 80 -11.41 0.53 -5.84
C ILE A 80 -10.15 1.15 -5.28
N ASP A 81 -9.66 2.24 -5.90
CA ASP A 81 -8.48 2.95 -5.44
C ASP A 81 -8.66 3.45 -4.00
N ALA A 82 -9.74 4.17 -3.72
CA ALA A 82 -10.02 4.67 -2.38
C ALA A 82 -10.11 3.55 -1.32
N ARG A 83 -10.54 2.35 -1.70
CA ARG A 83 -10.71 1.22 -0.78
C ARG A 83 -9.40 0.50 -0.46
N TYR A 84 -8.54 0.31 -1.45
CA TYR A 84 -7.39 -0.60 -1.33
C TYR A 84 -6.04 0.09 -1.41
N ASN A 85 -5.95 1.34 -1.88
CA ASN A 85 -4.69 2.05 -2.03
C ASN A 85 -3.94 2.19 -0.69
N LEU A 86 -2.69 1.72 -0.65
CA LEU A 86 -1.80 1.83 0.50
C LEU A 86 -0.92 3.08 0.44
N ASN A 87 -1.58 4.23 0.31
CA ASN A 87 -1.01 5.56 0.15
C ASN A 87 -0.18 5.79 -1.13
N GLY A 88 -0.10 4.82 -2.04
CA GLY A 88 0.62 5.00 -3.29
C GLY A 88 0.33 3.93 -4.34
N TRP A 89 0.96 4.10 -5.50
CA TRP A 89 0.95 3.13 -6.58
C TRP A 89 2.39 2.67 -6.88
N PRO A 90 2.59 1.38 -7.22
CA PRO A 90 1.56 0.35 -7.24
C PRO A 90 1.13 -0.02 -5.82
N THR A 91 -0.15 -0.39 -5.67
CA THR A 91 -0.59 -1.18 -4.51
C THR A 91 -0.84 -2.61 -4.97
N ILE A 92 -0.26 -3.57 -4.26
CA ILE A 92 -0.45 -5.00 -4.45
C ILE A 92 -1.22 -5.51 -3.23
N ALA A 93 -2.41 -6.05 -3.44
CA ALA A 93 -3.22 -6.63 -2.36
C ALA A 93 -3.63 -8.05 -2.72
N PHE A 94 -3.57 -8.95 -1.74
CA PHE A 94 -3.92 -10.35 -1.90
C PHE A 94 -5.15 -10.66 -1.06
N PHE A 95 -6.14 -11.31 -1.66
CA PHE A 95 -7.40 -11.67 -1.02
C PHE A 95 -7.67 -13.16 -1.11
N SER A 96 -8.41 -13.71 -0.15
CA SER A 96 -9.03 -15.01 -0.31
C SER A 96 -10.16 -14.95 -1.35
N PRO A 97 -10.66 -16.10 -1.84
CA PRO A 97 -11.85 -16.15 -2.70
C PRO A 97 -13.09 -15.46 -2.09
N GLU A 98 -13.16 -15.38 -0.77
CA GLU A 98 -14.21 -14.71 0.03
C GLU A 98 -13.92 -13.22 0.29
N ALA A 99 -12.93 -12.65 -0.39
CA ALA A 99 -12.50 -11.25 -0.23
C ALA A 99 -11.90 -10.89 1.14
N GLU A 100 -11.39 -11.86 1.91
CA GLU A 100 -10.60 -11.58 3.12
C GLU A 100 -9.18 -11.13 2.71
N LEU A 101 -8.72 -9.97 3.20
CA LEU A 101 -7.36 -9.49 2.95
C LEU A 101 -6.32 -10.42 3.61
N LEU A 102 -5.44 -10.99 2.81
CA LEU A 102 -4.37 -11.89 3.23
C LEU A 102 -3.05 -11.15 3.45
N ALA A 103 -2.67 -10.31 2.50
CA ALA A 103 -1.44 -9.53 2.53
C ALA A 103 -1.58 -8.29 1.64
N ALA A 104 -0.76 -7.27 1.91
CA ALA A 104 -0.67 -6.12 1.03
C ALA A 104 0.72 -5.49 1.08
N ALA A 105 1.14 -4.91 -0.03
CA ALA A 105 2.43 -4.26 -0.22
C ALA A 105 2.30 -3.14 -1.27
N ASN A 106 3.33 -2.29 -1.38
CA ASN A 106 3.46 -1.35 -2.49
C ASN A 106 4.37 -1.97 -3.56
N TYR A 107 5.40 -1.25 -4.03
CA TYR A 107 6.38 -1.79 -4.96
C TYR A 107 7.19 -2.93 -4.33
N LEU A 108 7.34 -4.03 -5.05
CA LEU A 108 8.21 -5.17 -4.72
C LEU A 108 9.17 -5.43 -5.88
N GLY A 109 10.42 -5.78 -5.55
CA GLY A 109 11.37 -6.27 -6.56
C GLY A 109 10.99 -7.66 -7.06
N THR A 110 11.66 -8.15 -8.11
CA THR A 110 11.35 -9.46 -8.72
C THR A 110 11.41 -10.61 -7.72
N ASP A 111 12.46 -10.67 -6.89
CA ASP A 111 12.64 -11.75 -5.91
C ASP A 111 11.71 -11.58 -4.69
N ASP A 112 11.59 -10.36 -4.15
CA ASP A 112 10.66 -10.07 -3.04
C ASP A 112 9.21 -10.39 -3.43
N PHE A 113 8.82 -10.10 -4.68
CA PHE A 113 7.48 -10.42 -5.19
C PHE A 113 7.26 -11.93 -5.27
N LYS A 114 8.27 -12.69 -5.69
CA LYS A 114 8.23 -14.17 -5.74
C LYS A 114 8.03 -14.77 -4.36
N GLU A 115 8.83 -14.31 -3.39
CA GLU A 115 8.70 -14.74 -1.98
C GLU A 115 7.30 -14.42 -1.45
N CYS A 116 6.78 -13.22 -1.72
CA CYS A 116 5.44 -12.82 -1.33
C CYS A 116 4.35 -13.73 -1.92
N LEU A 117 4.44 -14.10 -3.21
CA LEU A 117 3.52 -15.04 -3.85
C LEU A 117 3.54 -16.41 -3.15
N LEU A 118 4.73 -16.94 -2.87
CA LEU A 118 4.88 -18.25 -2.23
C LEU A 118 4.28 -18.23 -0.81
N ASP A 119 4.58 -17.21 -0.02
CA ASP A 119 4.08 -17.06 1.34
C ASP A 119 2.56 -16.94 1.40
N VAL A 120 1.96 -16.14 0.51
CA VAL A 120 0.50 -15.98 0.41
C VAL A 120 -0.15 -17.30 0.03
N TYR A 121 0.38 -17.98 -1.00
CA TYR A 121 -0.19 -19.24 -1.48
C TYR A 121 -0.13 -20.34 -0.41
N LEU A 122 1.04 -20.52 0.23
CA LEU A 122 1.21 -21.51 1.29
C LEU A 122 0.31 -21.20 2.49
N SER A 123 0.19 -19.93 2.87
CA SER A 123 -0.68 -19.50 3.97
C SER A 123 -2.15 -19.76 3.66
N HIS A 124 -2.59 -19.46 2.45
CA HIS A 124 -3.96 -19.72 2.00
C HIS A 124 -4.28 -21.22 2.00
N ARG A 125 -3.39 -22.06 1.43
CA ARG A 125 -3.52 -23.52 1.44
C ARG A 125 -3.56 -24.11 2.85
N ASN A 126 -2.71 -23.61 3.75
CA ASN A 126 -2.65 -24.07 5.13
C ASN A 126 -3.88 -23.65 5.95
N LYS A 127 -4.46 -22.47 5.68
CA LYS A 127 -5.74 -22.04 6.27
C LYS A 127 -6.91 -22.87 5.72
N ALA A 128 -6.92 -23.21 4.43
CA ALA A 128 -7.91 -24.12 3.86
C ALA A 128 -7.84 -25.53 4.49
N ALA A 129 -6.63 -26.01 4.82
CA ALA A 129 -6.41 -27.29 5.51
C ALA A 129 -6.74 -27.25 7.01
N LYS A 130 -6.73 -26.07 7.64
CA LYS A 130 -7.01 -25.86 9.06
C LYS A 130 -8.22 -24.94 9.20
N SER A 131 -9.42 -25.52 9.11
CA SER A 131 -10.63 -24.79 9.47
C SER A 131 -10.51 -24.24 10.91
N ARG A 132 -10.62 -22.90 11.02
CA ARG A 132 -10.70 -22.02 12.22
C ARG A 132 -9.39 -21.27 12.60
N PRO A 133 -9.50 -19.99 13.00
CA PRO A 133 -8.73 -18.91 12.40
C PRO A 133 -7.42 -18.62 13.14
N SER A 134 -6.38 -18.27 12.37
CA SER A 134 -5.27 -17.49 12.88
C SER A 134 -4.91 -16.42 11.86
N VAL A 135 -5.23 -15.17 12.22
CA VAL A 135 -4.81 -13.95 11.55
C VAL A 135 -3.30 -13.81 11.73
N SER A 136 -2.55 -13.77 10.63
CA SER A 136 -1.19 -13.24 10.63
C SER A 136 -0.99 -12.42 9.36
N ALA A 137 -1.63 -11.25 9.35
CA ALA A 137 -1.25 -10.17 8.45
C ALA A 137 0.15 -9.67 8.82
N ALA A 138 0.94 -9.31 7.82
CA ALA A 138 2.10 -8.45 8.00
C ALA A 138 1.67 -7.20 8.77
N ARG A 139 2.04 -7.16 10.06
CA ARG A 139 2.09 -6.05 11.04
C ARG A 139 1.31 -4.75 10.79
N HIS A 140 0.12 -4.79 10.20
CA HIS A 140 -0.98 -3.99 10.72
C HIS A 140 -1.39 -4.68 12.00
N ARG A 141 -0.74 -4.31 13.11
CA ARG A 141 -1.24 -4.66 14.44
C ARG A 141 -2.69 -4.17 14.43
N PRO A 142 -3.70 -5.05 14.48
CA PRO A 142 -5.05 -4.57 14.72
C PRO A 142 -4.92 -3.71 15.97
N LEU A 143 -5.42 -2.48 15.95
CA LEU A 143 -5.69 -1.76 17.18
C LEU A 143 -6.37 -2.80 18.08
N ARG A 144 -5.67 -3.25 19.12
CA ARG A 144 -6.24 -4.16 20.12
C ARG A 144 -7.59 -3.54 20.43
N SER A 145 -8.66 -4.35 20.44
CA SER A 145 -9.99 -3.89 20.85
C SER A 145 -9.78 -2.90 21.98
N LEU A 146 -10.09 -1.63 21.74
CA LEU A 146 -9.80 -0.55 22.68
C LEU A 146 -10.54 -0.92 23.95
N GLY A 147 -9.84 -1.58 24.87
CA GLY A 147 -10.41 -2.05 26.11
C GLY A 147 -10.89 -0.81 26.84
N ALA A 148 -12.10 -0.88 27.40
CA ALA A 148 -12.85 0.17 28.12
C ALA A 148 -12.00 1.33 28.70
N GLY A 149 -11.46 2.17 27.82
CA GLY A 149 -10.63 3.31 28.13
C GLY A 149 -11.43 4.56 27.82
N SER A 150 -11.16 5.65 28.55
CA SER A 150 -11.75 6.93 28.20
C SER A 150 -11.37 7.30 26.76
N ALA A 151 -12.22 8.03 26.06
CA ALA A 151 -11.91 8.54 24.71
C ALA A 151 -10.55 9.25 24.67
N GLU A 152 -10.19 9.97 25.74
CA GLU A 152 -8.89 10.63 25.88
C GLU A 152 -7.70 9.66 25.93
N SER A 153 -7.85 8.51 26.62
CA SER A 153 -6.78 7.50 26.66
C SER A 153 -6.52 6.89 25.28
N VAL A 154 -7.57 6.68 24.48
CA VAL A 154 -7.49 6.21 23.10
C VAL A 154 -6.79 7.26 22.23
N LEU A 155 -7.22 8.51 22.31
CA LEU A 155 -6.62 9.61 21.55
C LEU A 155 -5.14 9.79 21.88
N ALA A 156 -4.75 9.68 23.16
CA ALA A 156 -3.36 9.73 23.58
C ALA A 156 -2.53 8.53 23.08
N GLU A 157 -3.12 7.35 22.95
CA GLU A 157 -2.46 6.20 22.33
C GLU A 157 -2.24 6.40 20.83
N ILE A 158 -3.25 6.92 20.12
CA ILE A 158 -3.12 7.27 18.69
C ILE A 158 -2.04 8.34 18.48
N SER A 159 -2.04 9.41 19.29
CA SER A 159 -0.99 10.44 19.24
C SER A 159 0.41 9.84 19.41
N ARG A 160 0.61 8.95 20.40
CA ARG A 160 1.90 8.27 20.60
C ARG A 160 2.27 7.36 19.43
N ALA A 161 1.31 6.64 18.86
CA ALA A 161 1.56 5.76 17.73
C ALA A 161 1.99 6.55 16.48
N ILE A 162 1.34 7.68 16.20
CA ILE A 162 1.71 8.58 15.10
C ILE A 162 3.09 9.19 15.36
N MET A 163 3.33 9.74 16.55
CA MET A 163 4.60 10.36 16.91
C MET A 163 5.77 9.36 16.97
N ALA A 164 5.51 8.07 17.16
CA ALA A 164 6.54 7.04 17.06
C ALA A 164 7.07 6.85 15.62
N LEU A 165 6.30 7.28 14.61
CA LEU A 165 6.72 7.30 13.21
C LEU A 165 7.31 8.65 12.80
N ALA A 166 7.21 9.69 13.64
CA ALA A 166 7.69 11.03 13.32
C ALA A 166 9.19 11.03 12.98
N ASP A 167 9.55 11.63 11.85
CA ASP A 167 10.94 11.91 11.51
C ASP A 167 11.33 13.31 12.05
N PRO A 168 12.18 13.39 13.09
CA PRO A 168 12.52 14.66 13.73
C PRO A 168 13.49 15.51 12.91
N VAL A 169 14.05 14.99 11.81
CA VAL A 169 15.02 15.70 10.97
C VAL A 169 14.35 16.26 9.71
N HIS A 170 13.60 15.40 9.02
CA HIS A 170 13.02 15.69 7.71
C HIS A 170 11.49 15.87 7.75
N GLY A 171 10.85 15.74 8.91
CA GLY A 171 9.40 15.80 9.04
C GLY A 171 8.67 14.62 8.37
N GLY A 172 7.35 14.55 8.50
CA GLY A 172 6.55 13.43 8.03
C GLY A 172 6.75 12.15 8.85
N TYR A 173 6.19 11.04 8.36
CA TYR A 173 6.01 9.82 9.13
C TYR A 173 6.61 8.60 8.43
N GLY A 174 7.44 7.83 9.12
CA GLY A 174 8.11 6.63 8.65
C GLY A 174 9.57 6.86 8.25
N SER A 175 10.18 5.84 7.65
CA SER A 175 11.57 5.88 7.16
C SER A 175 11.63 5.87 5.64
N GLY A 176 12.70 6.44 5.07
CA GLY A 176 12.90 6.47 3.62
C GLY A 176 11.97 7.45 2.89
N GLN A 177 11.38 7.01 1.78
CA GLN A 177 10.41 7.82 1.02
C GLN A 177 9.07 7.89 1.77
N LYS A 178 8.59 9.11 2.02
CA LYS A 178 7.40 9.37 2.83
C LYS A 178 6.28 9.98 1.98
N PHE A 179 5.05 9.58 2.25
CA PHE A 179 3.85 10.19 1.67
C PHE A 179 3.40 11.39 2.49
N ILE A 180 2.68 12.32 1.84
CA ILE A 180 1.99 13.41 2.54
C ILE A 180 0.84 12.79 3.35
N GLN A 181 0.85 13.02 4.67
CA GLN A 181 -0.16 12.50 5.60
C GLN A 181 -0.93 13.68 6.19
N ALA A 182 -1.85 14.26 5.40
CA ALA A 182 -2.63 15.42 5.82
C ALA A 182 -3.48 15.12 7.07
N ASP A 183 -4.17 13.98 7.08
CA ASP A 183 -5.03 13.58 8.20
C ASP A 183 -4.25 13.39 9.51
N ALA A 184 -3.01 12.90 9.44
CA ALA A 184 -2.15 12.77 10.61
C ALA A 184 -1.76 14.16 11.15
N ASN A 185 -1.42 15.10 10.27
CA ASN A 185 -1.11 16.47 10.67
C ASN A 185 -2.34 17.15 11.30
N ASP A 186 -3.50 17.04 10.67
CA ASP A 186 -4.76 17.62 11.17
C ASP A 186 -5.14 17.03 12.54
N PHE A 187 -4.98 15.71 12.70
CA PHE A 187 -5.18 15.06 13.98
C PHE A 187 -4.21 15.59 15.05
N LEU A 188 -2.92 15.69 14.77
CA LEU A 188 -1.93 16.21 15.73
C LEU A 188 -2.19 17.68 16.10
N LEU A 189 -2.62 18.51 15.14
CA LEU A 189 -3.02 19.89 15.40
C LEU A 189 -4.24 19.96 16.32
N SER A 190 -5.29 19.15 16.05
CA SER A 190 -6.47 19.07 16.91
C SER A 190 -6.12 18.60 18.33
N ARG A 191 -5.17 17.66 18.46
CA ARG A 191 -4.66 17.22 19.76
C ARG A 191 -3.92 18.34 20.48
N TYR A 192 -3.06 19.08 19.80
CA TYR A 192 -2.36 20.24 20.37
C TYR A 192 -3.33 21.31 20.90
N GLU A 193 -4.42 21.61 20.19
CA GLU A 193 -5.42 22.60 20.63
C GLU A 193 -6.01 22.26 22.02
N THR A 194 -6.14 20.96 22.30
CA THR A 194 -6.73 20.45 23.55
C THR A 194 -5.66 20.23 24.63
N THR A 195 -4.54 19.58 24.31
CA THR A 195 -3.53 19.17 25.30
C THR A 195 -2.46 20.22 25.55
N ARG A 196 -2.24 21.12 24.58
CA ARG A 196 -1.14 22.10 24.54
C ARG A 196 0.26 21.47 24.60
N GLU A 197 0.39 20.20 24.23
CA GLU A 197 1.67 19.52 24.12
C GLU A 197 2.44 20.03 22.89
N SER A 198 3.49 20.84 23.10
CA SER A 198 4.19 21.54 22.02
C SER A 198 4.85 20.59 21.01
N SER A 199 5.29 19.40 21.46
CA SER A 199 5.92 18.38 20.62
C SER A 199 5.11 18.03 19.37
N LEU A 200 3.78 18.05 19.48
CA LEU A 200 2.86 17.74 18.39
C LEU A 200 2.86 18.86 17.35
N LEU A 201 2.73 20.11 17.81
CA LEU A 201 2.78 21.29 16.95
C LEU A 201 4.15 21.40 16.27
N ASP A 202 5.23 21.23 17.04
CA ASP A 202 6.60 21.35 16.56
C ASP A 202 6.86 20.36 15.40
N HIS A 203 6.38 19.12 15.52
CA HIS A 203 6.51 18.13 14.45
C HIS A 203 5.66 18.46 13.22
N VAL A 204 4.44 18.95 13.39
CA VAL A 204 3.59 19.36 12.25
C VAL A 204 4.22 20.56 11.53
N CYS A 205 4.71 21.57 12.26
CA CYS A 205 5.41 22.71 11.67
C CYS A 205 6.65 22.26 10.88
N LEU A 206 7.51 21.43 11.48
CA LEU A 206 8.66 20.85 10.79
C LEU A 206 8.23 20.13 9.50
N THR A 207 7.17 19.32 9.57
CA THR A 207 6.66 18.57 8.42
C THR A 207 6.23 19.51 7.30
N LEU A 208 5.43 20.53 7.61
CA LEU A 208 4.92 21.49 6.64
C LEU A 208 6.03 22.38 6.06
N ASP A 209 7.00 22.79 6.87
CA ASP A 209 8.17 23.55 6.40
C ASP A 209 9.00 22.73 5.42
N ARG A 210 9.28 21.45 5.73
CA ARG A 210 10.01 20.54 4.83
C ARG A 210 9.24 20.25 3.55
N MET A 211 7.92 20.16 3.62
CA MET A 211 7.09 20.03 2.42
C MET A 211 7.18 21.28 1.53
N ARG A 212 7.11 22.48 2.12
CA ARG A 212 7.20 23.77 1.40
C ARG A 212 8.57 24.00 0.77
N GLU A 213 9.64 23.57 1.44
CA GLU A 213 11.03 23.70 0.97
C GLU A 213 11.44 22.61 -0.02
N GLY A 214 10.71 21.49 -0.04
CA GLY A 214 11.04 20.31 -0.84
C GLY A 214 10.57 20.40 -2.29
N ALA A 215 11.13 19.54 -3.14
CA ALA A 215 10.78 19.43 -4.56
C ALA A 215 9.34 18.98 -4.84
N ILE A 216 8.57 18.62 -3.81
CA ILE A 216 7.15 18.33 -3.94
C ILE A 216 6.29 19.58 -4.04
N HIS A 217 6.79 20.76 -3.64
CA HIS A 217 6.03 22.01 -3.75
C HIS A 217 6.23 22.62 -5.15
N ASP A 218 5.14 22.95 -5.83
CA ASP A 218 5.21 23.68 -7.09
C ASP A 218 5.40 25.18 -6.79
N HIS A 219 6.62 25.68 -6.92
CA HIS A 219 6.95 27.08 -6.64
C HIS A 219 6.42 28.05 -7.71
N GLU A 220 6.01 27.58 -8.89
CA GLU A 220 5.52 28.42 -9.98
C GLU A 220 4.01 28.59 -9.92
N LYS A 221 3.26 27.51 -9.71
CA LYS A 221 1.79 27.50 -9.72
C LYS A 221 1.17 27.30 -8.34
N GLY A 222 1.97 27.00 -7.32
CA GLY A 222 1.50 26.60 -6.01
C GLY A 222 0.95 25.17 -5.99
N GLY A 223 0.71 24.66 -4.78
CA GLY A 223 0.25 23.29 -4.57
C GLY A 223 1.39 22.28 -4.42
N TYR A 224 1.03 21.00 -4.35
CA TYR A 224 1.97 19.93 -4.03
C TYR A 224 1.83 18.74 -4.98
N PHE A 225 2.95 18.30 -5.54
CA PHE A 225 3.09 17.04 -6.24
C PHE A 225 3.02 15.88 -5.24
N ARG A 226 2.36 14.79 -5.64
CA ARG A 226 2.26 13.59 -4.81
C ARG A 226 3.61 12.89 -4.60
N THR A 227 4.53 13.04 -5.56
CA THR A 227 5.90 12.54 -5.50
C THR A 227 6.83 13.49 -6.23
N ALA A 228 8.07 13.63 -5.78
CA ALA A 228 9.14 14.28 -6.52
C ALA A 228 10.34 13.34 -6.62
N SER A 229 11.13 13.47 -7.69
CA SER A 229 12.41 12.78 -7.83
C SER A 229 13.51 13.83 -7.66
N GLY A 230 14.18 13.82 -6.51
CA GLY A 230 15.36 14.63 -6.20
C GLY A 230 16.54 13.73 -5.86
#